data_AF-A0A2D4WUS0-F1
#
_entry.id   AF-A0A2D4WUS0-F1
#
_cell.length_a   1.000
_cell.length_b   1.000
_cell.length_c   1.000
_cell.angle_alpha   90.00
_cell.angle_beta   90.00
_cell.angle_gamma   90.00
#
_symmetry.space_group_name_H-M   'P 1'
#
loop_
_entity.id
_entity.type
_entity.pdbx_description
1 polymer ?
#
loop_
_entity_poly.entity_id
_entity_poly.type
_entity_poly.pdbx_seq_one_letter_code
_entity_poly.pdbx_strand_id
1 'polypeptide(L)'
;MPVVISDSPMSPEELFRRSSPDARFRNPRMTADTPSNTPPDGVHSSRTIILVSVVLLAAFTTVFWTFLSAQVGFAVADPGDWGHTLLVPFVVTWLIWSRRDELLVHPLRCSRSGLLVVCLGVSLYVLALTGPGLLQTHNARAVGVGVTVWGVALTIFGWGSLRILWFPLLYLVVFGQFLSDDLLSPVTERMQDVATVGSAFVFRFLGYDVVRHGALLTLDSGGEVRPLDVAEACSGMRMLMAFLALGTLLAWTRLPRAWQRVVLVLLAFPIAIAVNILRITTQGMLDGVDAELTVGAAHSAFSTIWLLPAFLSFMFFLWVLDGFSEESDPSNPVVSSVHGLRLAPGGSTICGALLFFLLSCAIFLQSFLSMSGIRPTKSAAPLRAAFETLAPSLGDWRKQGDDLEYSQSVVDVLGTSAYLDRIYRRETSERSETLRVHLAHYTGGFTSRPHLPERCWSVQGLVQISETVIRPLDPDIFMGDDPIAPRRVILSHPITGEVETAWLPQGDPEVRVTVFSDPDQPGSRLLAGYFFVANGRLASGSRAARSLAYNLRDERAFFTKIQLASVVSNTELSSDELIESFVGMIADLLDPMMPEVMRLLPVAPGSDSDPLAP
;
A
#
# COMPACT_ATOMS: atom_id res chain seq x y z
N MET A 1 49.56 -48.56 60.92
CA MET A 1 49.75 -48.13 62.32
C MET A 1 51.25 -48.05 62.61
N PRO A 2 51.77 -46.96 63.18
CA PRO A 2 51.40 -45.56 62.92
C PRO A 2 52.63 -44.70 62.53
N VAL A 3 52.37 -43.71 61.67
CA VAL A 3 53.26 -42.58 61.39
C VAL A 3 53.13 -41.59 62.55
N VAL A 4 54.27 -41.19 63.11
CA VAL A 4 54.37 -40.26 64.24
C VAL A 4 54.24 -38.82 63.71
N ILE A 5 53.28 -38.09 64.24
CA ILE A 5 53.11 -36.64 64.13
C ILE A 5 53.80 -36.01 65.35
N SER A 6 54.64 -34.99 65.16
CA SER A 6 54.97 -34.05 66.24
C SER A 6 55.00 -32.63 65.68
N ASP A 7 54.04 -31.81 66.13
CA ASP A 7 54.05 -30.36 66.03
C ASP A 7 55.02 -29.76 67.04
N SER A 8 55.73 -28.69 66.66
CA SER A 8 55.99 -27.51 67.50
C SER A 8 56.53 -26.32 66.66
N PRO A 9 56.23 -25.06 67.04
CA PRO A 9 56.14 -23.91 66.12
C PRO A 9 57.42 -23.06 66.02
N MET A 10 57.66 -22.44 64.84
CA MET A 10 58.76 -21.48 64.62
C MET A 10 58.42 -20.08 65.16
N SER A 11 59.42 -19.42 65.73
CA SER A 11 59.33 -18.13 66.42
C SER A 11 59.53 -16.91 65.50
N PRO A 12 59.07 -15.70 65.89
CA PRO A 12 58.98 -14.50 65.04
C PRO A 12 60.32 -13.85 64.62
N GLU A 13 61.47 -14.40 64.99
CA GLU A 13 62.79 -13.78 64.77
C GLU A 13 63.41 -14.11 63.40
N GLU A 14 62.90 -15.11 62.67
CA GLU A 14 63.41 -15.47 61.33
C GLU A 14 62.84 -14.60 60.20
N LEU A 15 61.80 -13.81 60.46
CA LEU A 15 61.15 -12.96 59.45
C LEU A 15 61.79 -11.57 59.30
N PHE A 16 62.71 -11.19 60.18
CA PHE A 16 63.31 -9.83 60.23
C PHE A 16 64.76 -9.73 59.76
N ARG A 17 65.41 -10.85 59.38
CA ARG A 17 66.77 -10.87 58.81
C ARG A 17 66.75 -11.13 57.30
N ARG A 18 66.35 -10.13 56.51
CA ARG A 18 66.90 -9.91 55.15
C ARG A 18 66.33 -8.62 54.56
N SER A 19 66.73 -7.49 55.14
CA SER A 19 66.55 -6.16 54.54
C SER A 19 67.87 -5.37 54.59
N SER A 20 68.41 -5.12 53.39
CA SER A 20 69.35 -4.03 52.97
C SER A 20 70.86 -4.16 53.28
N PRO A 21 71.74 -3.32 52.67
CA PRO A 21 72.03 -3.18 51.23
C PRO A 21 73.57 -3.10 50.94
N ASP A 22 74.05 -3.37 49.70
CA ASP A 22 75.07 -2.54 49.03
C ASP A 22 75.57 -3.07 47.67
N ALA A 23 75.51 -2.17 46.69
CA ALA A 23 76.41 -1.90 45.56
C ALA A 23 76.95 -3.04 44.66
N ARG A 24 76.39 -3.12 43.44
CA ARG A 24 77.22 -3.05 42.21
C ARG A 24 76.40 -2.58 41.00
N PHE A 25 76.61 -1.33 40.61
CA PHE A 25 76.11 -0.71 39.39
C PHE A 25 76.67 -1.40 38.14
N ARG A 26 75.80 -1.98 37.32
CA ARG A 26 76.00 -2.18 35.88
C ARG A 26 74.66 -1.99 35.18
N ASN A 27 74.51 -0.86 34.49
CA ASN A 27 73.40 -0.56 33.60
C ASN A 27 73.38 -1.54 32.41
N PRO A 28 72.33 -2.35 32.21
CA PRO A 28 71.87 -2.61 30.86
C PRO A 28 71.04 -1.42 30.41
N ARG A 29 71.37 -0.85 29.25
CA ARG A 29 70.55 0.16 28.57
C ARG A 29 69.09 -0.32 28.54
N MET A 30 68.24 0.28 29.38
CA MET A 30 66.81 0.35 29.12
C MET A 30 66.67 1.08 27.80
N THR A 31 66.51 0.34 26.72
CA THR A 31 65.80 0.86 25.56
C THR A 31 64.43 1.25 26.09
N ALA A 32 64.19 2.55 26.18
CA ALA A 32 62.86 3.08 26.34
C ALA A 32 62.04 2.52 25.18
N ASP A 33 61.23 1.50 25.45
CA ASP A 33 60.06 1.20 24.63
C ASP A 33 59.21 2.45 24.72
N THR A 34 59.44 3.32 23.74
CA THR A 34 58.56 4.44 23.43
C THR A 34 57.22 3.76 23.15
N PRO A 35 56.11 4.11 23.85
CA PRO A 35 54.81 3.59 23.44
C PRO A 35 54.67 3.97 21.98
N SER A 36 54.59 2.97 21.10
CA SER A 36 54.41 3.18 19.69
C SER A 36 53.12 3.95 19.53
N ASN A 37 53.22 5.27 19.32
CA ASN A 37 52.12 6.17 19.00
C ASN A 37 51.58 5.91 17.58
N THR A 38 51.85 4.74 16.99
CA THR A 38 51.07 4.24 15.87
C THR A 38 49.66 4.00 16.40
N PRO A 39 48.65 4.79 15.96
CA PRO A 39 47.28 4.44 16.28
C PRO A 39 47.04 3.00 15.82
N PRO A 40 46.41 2.13 16.62
CA PRO A 40 46.15 0.77 16.19
C PRO A 40 45.42 0.80 14.84
N ASP A 41 45.91 0.00 13.89
CA ASP A 41 45.36 -0.10 12.54
C ASP A 41 43.82 -0.26 12.61
N GLY A 42 43.09 0.77 12.18
CA GLY A 42 41.61 0.75 12.12
C GLY A 42 40.87 1.77 12.99
N VAL A 43 41.54 2.67 13.72
CA VAL A 43 40.86 3.82 14.35
C VAL A 43 40.61 4.90 13.29
N HIS A 44 39.50 4.77 12.56
CA HIS A 44 39.04 5.83 11.68
C HIS A 44 38.53 7.02 12.51
N SER A 45 38.89 8.25 12.09
CA SER A 45 38.35 9.47 12.69
C SER A 45 36.82 9.45 12.64
N SER A 46 36.14 9.87 13.70
CA SER A 46 34.67 9.94 13.76
C SER A 46 34.08 10.69 12.56
N ARG A 47 34.81 11.68 12.03
CA ARG A 47 34.45 12.41 10.80
C ARG A 47 34.39 11.53 9.56
N THR A 48 35.34 10.61 9.40
CA THR A 48 35.39 9.67 8.28
C THR A 48 34.23 8.69 8.33
N ILE A 49 33.90 8.17 9.52
CA ILE A 49 32.77 7.25 9.71
C ILE A 49 31.44 7.94 9.38
N ILE A 50 31.25 9.17 9.86
CA ILE A 50 30.06 9.96 9.56
C ILE A 50 29.97 10.22 8.05
N LEU A 51 31.06 10.67 7.41
CA LEU A 51 31.09 10.92 5.98
C LEU A 51 30.75 9.66 5.17
N VAL A 52 31.40 8.53 5.46
CA VAL A 52 31.12 7.24 4.77
C VAL A 52 29.67 6.82 4.97
N SER A 53 29.11 7.00 6.17
CA SER A 53 27.71 6.68 6.46
C SER A 53 26.74 7.56 5.68
N VAL A 54 27.03 8.87 5.57
CA VAL A 54 26.23 9.83 4.79
C VAL A 54 26.29 9.47 3.29
N VAL A 55 27.47 9.18 2.75
CA VAL A 55 27.60 8.79 1.33
C VAL A 55 26.92 7.45 1.08
N LEU A 56 27.01 6.49 2.00
CA LEU A 56 26.32 5.20 1.89
C LEU A 56 24.80 5.39 1.89
N LEU A 57 24.26 6.23 2.78
CA LEU A 57 22.84 6.55 2.83
C LEU A 57 22.38 7.27 1.55
N ALA A 58 23.18 8.20 1.04
CA ALA A 58 22.90 8.87 -0.22
C ALA A 58 22.88 7.88 -1.41
N ALA A 59 23.87 6.98 -1.48
CA ALA A 59 23.93 5.93 -2.50
C ALA A 59 22.72 5.01 -2.43
N PHE A 60 22.38 4.51 -1.25
CA PHE A 60 21.18 3.69 -1.01
C PHE A 60 19.91 4.42 -1.46
N THR A 61 19.75 5.69 -1.05
CA THR A 61 18.58 6.51 -1.40
C THR A 61 18.48 6.72 -2.91
N THR A 62 19.61 6.88 -3.59
CA THR A 62 19.66 7.07 -5.05
C THR A 62 19.29 5.81 -5.81
N VAL A 63 19.78 4.64 -5.37
CA VAL A 63 19.40 3.34 -5.96
C VAL A 63 17.90 3.10 -5.85
N PHE A 64 17.32 3.38 -4.68
CA PHE A 64 15.92 3.09 -4.38
C PHE A 64 14.99 4.32 -4.50
N TRP A 65 15.43 5.36 -5.19
CA TRP A 65 14.72 6.65 -5.26
C TRP A 65 13.27 6.51 -5.71
N THR A 66 13.01 5.73 -6.76
CA THR A 66 11.65 5.52 -7.30
C THR A 66 10.74 4.74 -6.35
N PHE A 67 11.28 3.91 -5.46
CA PHE A 67 10.50 3.26 -4.42
C PHE A 67 10.21 4.23 -3.27
N LEU A 68 11.24 4.92 -2.77
CA LEU A 68 11.13 5.82 -1.63
C LEU A 68 10.22 7.01 -1.95
N SER A 69 10.33 7.60 -3.14
CA SER A 69 9.46 8.71 -3.56
C SER A 69 8.01 8.28 -3.73
N ALA A 70 7.76 7.10 -4.31
CA ALA A 70 6.43 6.52 -4.36
C ALA A 70 5.86 6.28 -2.95
N GLN A 71 6.71 5.79 -2.03
CA GLN A 71 6.29 5.50 -0.67
C GLN A 71 5.92 6.75 0.14
N VAL A 72 6.69 7.82 -0.02
CA VAL A 72 6.32 9.14 0.52
C VAL A 72 5.04 9.64 -0.15
N GLY A 73 4.90 9.45 -1.47
CA GLY A 73 3.70 9.82 -2.22
C GLY A 73 2.43 9.17 -1.65
N PHE A 74 2.46 7.85 -1.39
CA PHE A 74 1.32 7.15 -0.78
C PHE A 74 1.00 7.65 0.63
N ALA A 75 2.02 7.88 1.46
CA ALA A 75 1.82 8.38 2.81
C ALA A 75 1.29 9.81 2.87
N VAL A 76 1.60 10.64 1.87
CA VAL A 76 1.11 12.03 1.77
C VAL A 76 -0.27 12.09 1.13
N ALA A 77 -0.56 11.21 0.16
CA ALA A 77 -1.86 11.14 -0.49
C ALA A 77 -2.95 10.68 0.48
N ASP A 78 -2.65 9.63 1.27
CA ASP A 78 -3.60 9.06 2.24
C ASP A 78 -2.99 8.99 3.65
N PRO A 79 -2.84 10.13 4.35
CA PRO A 79 -2.18 10.17 5.66
C PRO A 79 -2.87 9.34 6.74
N GLY A 80 -4.20 9.20 6.66
CA GLY A 80 -4.99 8.39 7.60
C GLY A 80 -4.62 6.91 7.58
N ASP A 81 -4.16 6.42 6.42
CA ASP A 81 -3.95 5.00 6.18
C ASP A 81 -2.46 4.66 6.28
N TRP A 82 -1.63 5.48 5.64
CA TRP A 82 -0.22 5.19 5.42
C TRP A 82 0.73 6.18 6.09
N GLY A 83 0.22 7.21 6.78
CA GLY A 83 1.04 8.19 7.48
C GLY A 83 2.00 7.56 8.51
N HIS A 84 1.59 6.44 9.13
CA HIS A 84 2.43 5.68 10.06
C HIS A 84 3.74 5.19 9.43
N THR A 85 3.76 4.91 8.12
CA THR A 85 4.94 4.40 7.42
C THR A 85 6.09 5.41 7.42
N LEU A 86 5.80 6.72 7.48
CA LEU A 86 6.82 7.77 7.63
C LEU A 86 7.44 7.82 9.03
N LEU A 87 6.70 7.39 10.05
CA LEU A 87 7.16 7.33 11.44
C LEU A 87 8.03 6.09 11.71
N VAL A 88 7.79 4.99 11.01
CA VAL A 88 8.48 3.70 11.23
C VAL A 88 10.01 3.81 11.16
N PRO A 89 10.66 4.50 10.20
CA PRO A 89 12.10 4.68 10.20
C PRO A 89 12.66 5.32 11.48
N PHE A 90 11.92 6.25 12.09
CA PHE A 90 12.32 6.88 13.36
C PHE A 90 12.18 5.90 14.53
N VAL A 91 11.09 5.12 14.56
CA VAL A 91 10.88 4.05 15.56
C VAL A 91 12.01 3.02 15.48
N VAL A 92 12.37 2.60 14.28
CA VAL A 92 13.45 1.62 14.04
C VAL A 92 14.80 2.18 14.48
N THR A 93 15.07 3.45 14.17
CA THR A 93 16.28 4.15 14.63
C THR A 93 16.34 4.20 16.16
N TRP A 94 15.22 4.51 16.82
CA TRP A 94 15.10 4.48 18.28
C TRP A 94 15.31 3.07 18.85
N LEU A 95 14.71 2.02 18.25
CA LEU A 95 14.89 0.63 18.69
C LEU A 95 16.35 0.18 18.60
N ILE A 96 17.07 0.57 17.54
CA ILE A 96 18.50 0.28 17.36
C ILE A 96 19.31 1.08 18.39
N TRP A 97 19.00 2.35 18.58
CA TRP A 97 19.70 3.24 19.53
C TRP A 97 19.57 2.76 20.98
N SER A 98 18.39 2.28 21.37
CA SER A 98 18.13 1.73 22.71
C SER A 98 18.97 0.49 23.02
N ARG A 99 19.48 -0.22 22.01
CA ARG A 99 20.37 -1.39 22.16
C ARG A 99 21.82 -1.11 21.72
N ARG A 100 22.21 0.17 21.62
CA ARG A 100 23.57 0.54 21.20
C ARG A 100 24.64 -0.09 22.10
N ASP A 101 24.39 -0.20 23.40
CA ASP A 101 25.40 -0.68 24.34
C ASP A 101 25.68 -2.18 24.08
N GLU A 102 24.66 -2.98 23.79
CA GLU A 102 24.81 -4.37 23.33
C GLU A 102 25.56 -4.49 22.00
N LEU A 103 25.30 -3.56 21.06
CA LEU A 103 25.95 -3.53 19.75
C LEU A 103 27.43 -3.12 19.82
N LEU A 104 27.79 -2.30 20.82
CA LEU A 104 29.14 -1.75 20.99
C LEU A 104 30.04 -2.61 21.90
N VAL A 105 29.50 -3.67 22.51
CA VAL A 105 30.29 -4.62 23.34
C VAL A 105 31.33 -5.37 22.52
N HIS A 106 31.06 -5.62 21.24
CA HIS A 106 31.98 -6.32 20.34
C HIS A 106 32.37 -5.44 19.14
N PRO A 107 33.61 -5.55 18.62
CA PRO A 107 33.99 -4.86 17.40
C PRO A 107 33.11 -5.31 16.24
N LEU A 108 32.75 -4.37 15.36
CA LEU A 108 31.93 -4.65 14.19
C LEU A 108 32.66 -5.60 13.25
N ARG A 109 32.14 -6.82 13.10
CA ARG A 109 32.71 -7.86 12.22
C ARG A 109 31.99 -7.83 10.88
N CYS A 110 32.52 -7.05 9.94
CA CYS A 110 31.95 -6.98 8.60
C CYS A 110 31.90 -8.36 7.93
N SER A 111 30.78 -8.69 7.29
CA SER A 111 30.58 -10.01 6.64
C SER A 111 30.49 -9.89 5.13
N ARG A 112 31.30 -10.66 4.40
CA ARG A 112 31.22 -10.75 2.92
C ARG A 112 29.92 -11.36 2.43
N SER A 113 29.29 -12.23 3.24
CA SER A 113 27.97 -12.78 2.91
C SER A 113 26.90 -11.69 2.83
N GLY A 114 27.06 -10.58 3.55
CA GLY A 114 26.17 -9.43 3.46
C GLY A 114 26.17 -8.82 2.05
N LEU A 115 27.33 -8.76 1.39
CA LEU A 115 27.43 -8.23 0.03
C LEU A 115 26.65 -9.09 -0.97
N LEU A 116 26.66 -10.42 -0.82
CA LEU A 116 25.84 -11.32 -1.64
C LEU A 116 24.33 -11.06 -1.44
N VAL A 117 23.91 -10.80 -0.21
CA VAL A 117 22.52 -10.44 0.11
C VAL A 117 22.15 -9.07 -0.46
N VAL A 118 23.07 -8.09 -0.43
CA VAL A 118 22.88 -6.79 -1.09
C VAL A 118 22.73 -6.96 -2.60
N CYS A 119 23.59 -7.74 -3.24
CA CYS A 119 23.48 -8.04 -4.67
C CYS A 119 22.11 -8.66 -4.99
N LEU A 120 21.69 -9.67 -4.22
CA LEU A 120 20.37 -10.30 -4.39
C LEU A 120 19.23 -9.29 -4.24
N GLY A 121 19.26 -8.45 -3.20
CA GLY A 121 18.23 -7.45 -2.96
C GLY A 121 18.12 -6.42 -4.09
N VAL A 122 19.26 -5.91 -4.59
CA VAL A 122 19.29 -5.01 -5.73
C VAL A 122 18.81 -5.70 -7.00
N SER A 123 19.20 -6.95 -7.25
CA SER A 123 18.71 -7.72 -8.41
C SER A 123 17.20 -7.96 -8.37
N LEU A 124 16.65 -8.30 -7.19
CA LEU A 124 15.20 -8.44 -7.00
C LEU A 124 14.48 -7.12 -7.24
N TYR A 125 15.05 -6.00 -6.76
CA TYR A 125 14.51 -4.68 -6.99
C TYR A 125 14.48 -4.30 -8.48
N VAL A 126 15.59 -4.53 -9.20
CA VAL A 126 15.66 -4.28 -10.64
C VAL A 126 14.66 -5.16 -11.39
N LEU A 127 14.55 -6.45 -11.03
CA LEU A 127 13.56 -7.36 -11.61
C LEU A 127 12.12 -6.90 -11.34
N ALA A 128 11.82 -6.38 -10.15
CA ALA A 128 10.51 -5.80 -9.83
C ALA A 128 10.27 -4.41 -10.46
N LEU A 129 11.32 -3.77 -10.97
CA LEU A 129 11.23 -2.50 -11.67
C LEU A 129 11.02 -2.68 -13.18
N THR A 130 11.73 -3.64 -13.79
CA THR A 130 11.81 -3.80 -15.26
C THR A 130 11.34 -5.15 -15.77
N GLY A 131 11.06 -6.11 -14.88
CA GLY A 131 10.63 -7.46 -15.23
C GLY A 131 9.19 -7.53 -15.76
N PRO A 132 8.64 -8.74 -15.94
CA PRO A 132 7.28 -8.93 -16.46
C PRO A 132 6.22 -8.27 -15.56
N GLY A 133 5.09 -7.86 -16.13
CA GLY A 133 4.04 -7.10 -15.43
C GLY A 133 3.55 -7.69 -14.11
N LEU A 134 3.62 -9.02 -13.93
CA LEU A 134 3.29 -9.71 -12.67
C LEU A 134 4.24 -9.36 -11.51
N LEU A 135 5.51 -9.08 -11.79
CA LEU A 135 6.51 -8.71 -10.80
C LEU A 135 6.63 -7.20 -10.62
N GLN A 136 6.00 -6.39 -11.49
CA GLN A 136 6.08 -4.93 -11.44
C GLN A 136 5.25 -4.30 -10.32
N THR A 137 5.11 -4.96 -9.17
CA THR A 137 4.32 -4.46 -8.04
C THR A 137 5.15 -3.65 -7.06
N HIS A 138 4.52 -2.69 -6.39
CA HIS A 138 5.18 -1.89 -5.35
C HIS A 138 5.72 -2.78 -4.22
N ASN A 139 4.93 -3.77 -3.78
CA ASN A 139 5.37 -4.71 -2.74
C ASN A 139 6.52 -5.61 -3.18
N ALA A 140 6.58 -6.03 -4.45
CA ALA A 140 7.73 -6.77 -4.96
C ALA A 140 9.02 -5.91 -4.93
N ARG A 141 8.92 -4.62 -5.27
CA ARG A 141 10.05 -3.67 -5.10
C ARG A 141 10.45 -3.55 -3.63
N ALA A 142 9.49 -3.48 -2.71
CA ALA A 142 9.74 -3.41 -1.27
C ALA A 142 10.51 -4.64 -0.74
N VAL A 143 10.25 -5.84 -1.27
CA VAL A 143 11.04 -7.05 -0.95
C VAL A 143 12.50 -6.85 -1.33
N GLY A 144 12.79 -6.32 -2.52
CA GLY A 144 14.17 -6.01 -2.94
C GLY A 144 14.85 -4.99 -2.03
N VAL A 145 14.15 -3.91 -1.66
CA VAL A 145 14.65 -2.91 -0.70
C VAL A 145 14.91 -3.55 0.66
N GLY A 146 13.97 -4.34 1.19
CA GLY A 146 14.08 -5.01 2.48
C GLY A 146 15.26 -5.97 2.53
N VAL A 147 15.42 -6.84 1.52
CA VAL A 147 16.57 -7.74 1.40
C VAL A 147 17.88 -6.94 1.35
N THR A 148 17.90 -5.80 0.65
CA THR A 148 19.08 -4.93 0.60
C THR A 148 19.40 -4.31 1.95
N VAL A 149 18.40 -3.82 2.69
CA VAL A 149 18.57 -3.29 4.05
C VAL A 149 19.17 -4.35 4.98
N TRP A 150 18.66 -5.58 4.93
CA TRP A 150 19.21 -6.71 5.68
C TRP A 150 20.65 -7.03 5.26
N GLY A 151 20.95 -6.99 3.96
CA GLY A 151 22.30 -7.19 3.43
C GLY A 151 23.27 -6.10 3.88
N VAL A 152 22.87 -4.83 3.87
CA VAL A 152 23.67 -3.70 4.36
C VAL A 152 23.96 -3.87 5.85
N ALA A 153 22.94 -4.17 6.65
CA ALA A 153 23.10 -4.43 8.08
C ALA A 153 24.04 -5.61 8.34
N LEU A 154 23.88 -6.72 7.61
CA LEU A 154 24.77 -7.89 7.71
C LEU A 154 26.21 -7.57 7.27
N THR A 155 26.39 -6.70 6.28
CA THR A 155 27.71 -6.29 5.78
C THR A 155 28.43 -5.44 6.81
N ILE A 156 27.75 -4.50 7.45
CA ILE A 156 28.34 -3.56 8.42
C ILE A 156 28.50 -4.20 9.79
N PHE A 157 27.44 -4.81 10.32
CA PHE A 157 27.37 -5.28 11.70
C PHE A 157 27.70 -6.77 11.86
N GLY A 158 27.57 -7.57 10.79
CA GLY A 158 27.84 -9.01 10.83
C GLY A 158 26.72 -9.85 11.43
N TRP A 159 26.89 -11.18 11.37
CA TRP A 159 25.89 -12.16 11.84
C TRP A 159 25.59 -12.09 13.33
N GLY A 160 26.58 -11.73 14.15
CA GLY A 160 26.40 -11.62 15.61
C GLY A 160 25.38 -10.55 15.96
N SER A 161 25.60 -9.33 15.45
CA SER A 161 24.73 -8.18 15.67
C SER A 161 23.37 -8.30 14.99
N LEU A 162 23.25 -9.10 13.92
CA LEU A 162 21.96 -9.34 13.27
C LEU A 162 20.95 -10.01 14.22
N ARG A 163 21.40 -10.76 15.24
CA ARG A 163 20.52 -11.29 16.31
C ARG A 163 19.93 -10.22 17.22
N ILE A 164 20.53 -9.03 17.25
CA ILE A 164 20.00 -7.87 17.98
C ILE A 164 19.12 -7.05 17.03
N LEU A 165 19.54 -6.93 15.77
CA LEU A 165 18.89 -6.09 14.74
C LEU A 165 17.72 -6.75 14.03
N TRP A 166 17.51 -8.08 14.12
CA TRP A 166 16.48 -8.77 13.33
C TRP A 166 15.09 -8.18 13.52
N PHE A 167 14.71 -7.82 14.75
CA PHE A 167 13.38 -7.27 15.04
C PHE A 167 13.23 -5.85 14.49
N PRO A 168 14.13 -4.87 14.78
CA PRO A 168 14.06 -3.56 14.15
C PRO A 168 14.04 -3.61 12.62
N LEU A 169 14.83 -4.49 12.01
CA LEU A 169 14.87 -4.63 10.55
C LEU A 169 13.60 -5.28 9.99
N LEU A 170 13.06 -6.31 10.65
CA LEU A 170 11.79 -6.91 10.25
C LEU A 170 10.64 -5.90 10.40
N TYR A 171 10.62 -5.15 11.50
CA TYR A 171 9.63 -4.10 11.75
C TYR A 171 9.66 -3.03 10.64
N LEU A 172 10.85 -2.59 10.23
CA LEU A 172 11.03 -1.67 9.11
C LEU A 172 10.46 -2.24 7.80
N VAL A 173 10.78 -3.50 7.49
CA VAL A 173 10.35 -4.13 6.24
C VAL A 173 8.83 -4.35 6.23
N VAL A 174 8.22 -4.76 7.35
CA VAL A 174 6.78 -5.08 7.39
C VAL A 174 5.92 -3.82 7.47
N PHE A 175 6.28 -2.85 8.32
CA PHE A 175 5.45 -1.68 8.62
C PHE A 175 5.93 -0.38 7.96
N GLY A 176 7.12 -0.37 7.37
CA GLY A 176 7.68 0.81 6.69
C GLY A 176 7.33 0.93 5.21
N GLN A 177 6.39 0.12 4.71
CA GLN A 177 5.98 0.11 3.31
C GLN A 177 4.46 0.16 3.16
N PHE A 178 4.00 0.65 2.00
CA PHE A 178 2.61 0.57 1.58
C PHE A 178 2.29 -0.87 1.17
N LEU A 179 1.16 -1.38 1.63
CA LEU A 179 0.65 -2.70 1.26
C LEU A 179 -0.47 -2.53 0.23
N SER A 180 -0.28 -3.08 -0.98
CA SER A 180 -1.30 -2.99 -2.02
C SER A 180 -2.57 -3.75 -1.66
N ASP A 181 -3.69 -3.32 -2.24
CA ASP A 181 -4.98 -3.96 -2.02
C ASP A 181 -5.02 -5.43 -2.42
N ASP A 182 -4.11 -5.92 -3.30
CA ASP A 182 -3.97 -7.37 -3.56
C ASP A 182 -3.72 -8.17 -2.29
N LEU A 183 -2.94 -7.60 -1.38
CA LEU A 183 -2.52 -8.24 -0.14
C LEU A 183 -3.53 -8.00 0.99
N LEU A 184 -4.16 -6.83 1.01
CA LEU A 184 -5.07 -6.45 2.08
C LEU A 184 -6.52 -6.89 1.84
N SER A 185 -7.01 -6.84 0.60
CA SER A 185 -8.44 -7.06 0.32
C SER A 185 -9.00 -8.38 0.83
N PRO A 186 -8.29 -9.53 0.75
CA PRO A 186 -8.84 -10.79 1.25
C PRO A 186 -9.07 -10.78 2.77
N VAL A 187 -8.28 -10.01 3.51
CA VAL A 187 -8.40 -9.89 4.97
C VAL A 187 -9.47 -8.85 5.32
N THR A 188 -9.43 -7.69 4.68
CA THR A 188 -10.37 -6.60 4.95
C THR A 188 -11.79 -6.96 4.53
N GLU A 189 -12.00 -7.60 3.37
CA GLU A 189 -13.32 -8.07 2.92
C GLU A 189 -13.95 -9.03 3.95
N ARG A 190 -13.15 -9.95 4.53
CA ARG A 190 -13.62 -10.87 5.58
C ARG A 190 -13.97 -10.17 6.89
N MET A 191 -13.16 -9.18 7.28
CA MET A 191 -13.43 -8.37 8.47
C MET A 191 -14.70 -7.54 8.28
N GLN A 192 -14.94 -7.03 7.08
CA GLN A 192 -16.16 -6.31 6.72
C GLN A 192 -17.39 -7.20 6.86
N ASP A 193 -17.37 -8.43 6.34
CA ASP A 193 -18.50 -9.36 6.50
C ASP A 193 -18.87 -9.56 7.97
N VAL A 194 -17.86 -9.77 8.84
CA VAL A 194 -18.06 -9.93 10.27
C VAL A 194 -18.60 -8.63 10.89
N ALA A 195 -18.08 -7.47 10.48
CA ALA A 195 -18.55 -6.18 10.96
C ALA A 195 -20.00 -5.91 10.54
N THR A 196 -20.41 -6.23 9.31
CA THR A 196 -21.80 -6.10 8.84
C THR A 196 -22.74 -6.95 9.68
N VAL A 197 -22.40 -8.22 9.92
CA VAL A 197 -23.21 -9.11 10.76
C VAL A 197 -23.28 -8.60 12.20
N GLY A 198 -22.16 -8.15 12.75
CA GLY A 198 -22.07 -7.57 14.08
C GLY A 198 -22.91 -6.30 14.24
N SER A 199 -22.80 -5.36 13.31
CA SER A 199 -23.59 -4.12 13.30
C SER A 199 -25.08 -4.42 13.19
N ALA A 200 -25.49 -5.35 12.31
CA ALA A 200 -26.89 -5.77 12.20
C ALA A 200 -27.42 -6.36 13.52
N PHE A 201 -26.60 -7.12 14.26
CA PHE A 201 -26.96 -7.61 15.58
C PHE A 201 -27.16 -6.48 16.59
N VAL A 202 -26.24 -5.49 16.62
CA VAL A 202 -26.35 -4.34 17.52
C VAL A 202 -27.58 -3.49 17.18
N PHE A 203 -27.86 -3.21 15.91
CA PHE A 203 -29.07 -2.47 15.51
C PHE A 203 -30.36 -3.19 15.93
N ARG A 204 -30.46 -4.51 15.72
CA ARG A 204 -31.60 -5.30 16.21
C ARG A 204 -31.74 -5.24 17.73
N PHE A 205 -30.61 -5.29 18.46
CA PHE A 205 -30.62 -5.14 19.91
C PHE A 205 -31.13 -3.76 20.35
N LEU A 206 -30.85 -2.72 19.57
CA LEU A 206 -31.33 -1.36 19.80
C LEU A 206 -32.79 -1.13 19.34
N GLY A 207 -33.46 -2.15 18.80
CA GLY A 207 -34.88 -2.10 18.44
C GLY A 207 -35.18 -1.74 16.99
N TYR A 208 -34.17 -1.66 16.12
CA TYR A 208 -34.37 -1.50 14.68
C TYR A 208 -34.77 -2.82 14.03
N ASP A 209 -35.67 -2.78 13.06
CA ASP A 209 -35.83 -3.90 12.13
C ASP A 209 -34.76 -3.78 11.04
N VAL A 210 -34.04 -4.87 10.78
CA VAL A 210 -32.82 -4.83 9.97
C VAL A 210 -32.83 -5.97 8.96
N VAL A 211 -32.90 -5.60 7.69
CA VAL A 211 -32.72 -6.51 6.57
C VAL A 211 -31.31 -6.35 6.02
N ARG A 212 -30.61 -7.46 5.77
CA ARG A 212 -29.21 -7.45 5.30
C ARG A 212 -29.12 -8.07 3.91
N HIS A 213 -28.54 -7.31 2.98
CA HIS A 213 -28.23 -7.75 1.61
C HIS A 213 -26.74 -7.54 1.35
N GLY A 214 -25.94 -8.61 1.45
CA GLY A 214 -24.48 -8.48 1.37
C GLY A 214 -23.93 -7.60 2.51
N ALA A 215 -23.32 -6.47 2.14
CA ALA A 215 -22.84 -5.43 3.05
C ALA A 215 -23.84 -4.28 3.23
N LEU A 216 -24.95 -4.25 2.49
CA LEU A 216 -26.01 -3.25 2.68
C LEU A 216 -26.92 -3.66 3.83
N LEU A 217 -27.15 -2.73 4.77
CA LEU A 217 -28.11 -2.88 5.86
C LEU A 217 -29.27 -1.91 5.65
N THR A 218 -30.48 -2.43 5.52
CA THR A 218 -31.70 -1.63 5.47
C THR A 218 -32.27 -1.55 6.88
N LEU A 219 -32.23 -0.35 7.46
CA LEU A 219 -32.72 -0.07 8.80
C LEU A 219 -34.15 0.49 8.71
N ASP A 220 -35.10 -0.12 9.41
CA ASP A 220 -36.44 0.42 9.62
C ASP A 220 -36.62 0.79 11.10
N SER A 221 -37.01 2.05 11.32
CA SER A 221 -37.35 2.59 12.64
C SER A 221 -38.72 3.27 12.59
N GLY A 222 -39.79 2.48 12.60
CA GLY A 222 -41.15 2.99 12.73
C GLY A 222 -41.72 3.58 11.44
N GLY A 223 -41.33 3.03 10.28
CA GLY A 223 -41.88 3.39 8.96
C GLY A 223 -40.94 4.20 8.07
N GLU A 224 -39.78 4.60 8.57
CA GLU A 224 -38.70 5.19 7.76
C GLU A 224 -37.63 4.13 7.48
N VAL A 225 -37.58 3.69 6.23
CA VAL A 225 -36.62 2.71 5.72
C VAL A 225 -35.41 3.44 5.18
N ARG A 226 -34.22 3.14 5.73
CA ARG A 226 -32.95 3.80 5.35
C ARG A 226 -31.87 2.78 5.01
N PRO A 227 -31.23 2.88 3.82
CA PRO A 227 -30.11 2.01 3.47
C PRO A 227 -28.79 2.53 4.09
N LEU A 228 -28.01 1.64 4.68
CA LEU A 228 -26.68 1.89 5.23
C LEU A 228 -25.68 0.95 4.54
N ASP A 229 -24.80 1.50 3.71
CA ASP A 229 -23.73 0.73 3.09
C ASP A 229 -22.58 0.54 4.08
N VAL A 230 -22.46 -0.69 4.59
CA VAL A 230 -21.40 -1.02 5.54
C VAL A 230 -20.04 -1.10 4.85
N ALA A 231 -19.97 -1.38 3.55
CA ALA A 231 -18.70 -1.38 2.81
C ALA A 231 -18.08 0.02 2.79
N GLU A 232 -18.92 1.01 2.49
CA GLU A 232 -18.57 2.42 2.52
C GLU A 232 -18.16 2.85 3.94
N ALA A 233 -18.96 2.50 4.95
CA ALA A 233 -18.63 2.80 6.33
C ALA A 233 -17.34 2.09 6.79
N CYS A 234 -17.08 0.86 6.34
CA CYS A 234 -15.90 0.05 6.69
C CYS A 234 -14.64 0.40 5.89
N SER A 235 -14.73 1.29 4.90
CA SER A 235 -13.57 1.78 4.17
C SER A 235 -12.47 2.28 5.12
N GLY A 236 -12.80 2.66 6.37
CA GLY A 236 -11.87 3.02 7.44
C GLY A 236 -11.06 1.89 8.10
N MET A 237 -11.16 0.62 7.67
CA MET A 237 -10.27 -0.47 8.15
C MET A 237 -8.78 -0.24 7.82
N ARG A 238 -8.48 0.86 7.13
CA ARG A 238 -7.16 1.32 6.68
C ARG A 238 -6.18 1.66 7.81
N MET A 239 -6.66 1.84 9.06
CA MET A 239 -5.78 1.98 10.25
C MET A 239 -5.32 0.65 10.85
N LEU A 240 -5.77 -0.50 10.34
CA LEU A 240 -5.37 -1.82 10.85
C LEU A 240 -3.85 -1.98 10.86
N MET A 241 -3.17 -1.58 9.78
CA MET A 241 -1.71 -1.69 9.69
C MET A 241 -1.00 -0.78 10.71
N ALA A 242 -1.52 0.43 10.94
CA ALA A 242 -0.98 1.33 11.95
C ALA A 242 -1.14 0.75 13.38
N PHE A 243 -2.30 0.15 13.68
CA PHE A 243 -2.52 -0.53 14.97
C PHE A 243 -1.69 -1.80 15.13
N LEU A 244 -1.51 -2.58 14.06
CA LEU A 244 -0.62 -3.73 14.06
C LEU A 244 0.84 -3.30 14.28
N ALA A 245 1.28 -2.21 13.68
CA ALA A 245 2.61 -1.64 13.88
C ALA A 245 2.78 -1.22 15.35
N LEU A 246 1.87 -0.41 15.87
CA LEU A 246 1.90 0.05 17.26
C LEU A 246 1.81 -1.12 18.26
N GLY A 247 0.89 -2.04 18.04
CA GLY A 247 0.69 -3.23 18.87
C GLY A 247 1.93 -4.12 18.88
N THR A 248 2.58 -4.32 17.73
CA THR A 248 3.83 -5.08 17.62
C THR A 248 4.98 -4.39 18.34
N LEU A 249 5.09 -3.07 18.22
CA LEU A 249 6.09 -2.27 18.93
C LEU A 249 5.92 -2.37 20.44
N LEU A 250 4.69 -2.19 20.94
CA LEU A 250 4.38 -2.24 22.37
C LEU A 250 4.54 -3.67 22.92
N ALA A 251 4.06 -4.67 22.19
CA ALA A 251 4.26 -6.08 22.54
C ALA A 251 5.75 -6.39 22.73
N TRP A 252 6.59 -6.00 21.77
CA TRP A 252 8.02 -6.27 21.83
C TRP A 252 8.73 -5.54 22.97
N THR A 253 8.37 -4.28 23.23
CA THR A 253 9.06 -3.42 24.20
C THR A 253 8.60 -3.63 25.64
N ARG A 254 7.34 -4.01 25.86
CA ARG A 254 6.75 -4.14 27.20
C ARG A 254 6.61 -5.58 27.67
N LEU A 255 6.23 -6.51 26.78
CA LEU A 255 5.91 -7.88 27.21
C LEU A 255 7.16 -8.77 27.18
N PRO A 256 7.48 -9.48 28.28
CA PRO A 256 8.67 -10.32 28.35
C PRO A 256 8.53 -11.64 27.58
N ARG A 257 7.33 -12.25 27.56
CA ARG A 257 7.12 -13.60 26.99
C ARG A 257 6.60 -13.55 25.56
N ALA A 258 7.13 -14.40 24.68
CA ALA A 258 6.77 -14.42 23.27
C ALA A 258 5.27 -14.72 23.02
N TRP A 259 4.65 -15.57 23.83
CA TRP A 259 3.21 -15.87 23.68
C TRP A 259 2.34 -14.65 24.01
N GLN A 260 2.70 -13.84 25.03
CA GLN A 260 1.98 -12.60 25.35
C GLN A 260 2.07 -11.62 24.17
N ARG A 261 3.24 -11.53 23.53
CA ARG A 261 3.45 -10.70 22.34
C ARG A 261 2.56 -11.13 21.19
N VAL A 262 2.52 -12.44 20.89
CA VAL A 262 1.69 -13.00 19.82
C VAL A 262 0.20 -12.77 20.12
N VAL A 263 -0.24 -13.02 21.36
CA VAL A 263 -1.63 -12.78 21.77
C VAL A 263 -2.01 -11.30 21.61
N LEU A 264 -1.18 -10.36 22.05
CA LEU A 264 -1.48 -8.92 21.91
C LEU A 264 -1.57 -8.50 20.43
N VAL A 265 -0.68 -9.00 19.58
CA VAL A 265 -0.71 -8.72 18.14
C VAL A 265 -1.96 -9.33 17.49
N LEU A 266 -2.34 -10.56 17.87
CA LEU A 266 -3.55 -11.20 17.34
C LEU A 266 -4.83 -10.53 17.85
N LEU A 267 -4.83 -9.96 19.05
CA LEU A 267 -5.95 -9.18 19.59
C LEU A 267 -6.23 -7.90 18.79
N ALA A 268 -5.29 -7.43 17.97
CA ALA A 268 -5.51 -6.31 17.07
C ALA A 268 -6.73 -6.50 16.16
N PHE A 269 -6.91 -7.71 15.62
CA PHE A 269 -8.00 -8.03 14.70
C PHE A 269 -9.38 -7.97 15.39
N PRO A 270 -9.66 -8.70 16.48
CA PRO A 270 -10.96 -8.63 17.15
C PRO A 270 -11.23 -7.25 17.76
N ILE A 271 -10.22 -6.55 18.29
CA ILE A 271 -10.39 -5.17 18.77
C ILE A 271 -10.81 -4.26 17.63
N ALA A 272 -10.12 -4.34 16.48
CA ALA A 272 -10.45 -3.54 15.30
C ALA A 272 -11.88 -3.82 14.81
N ILE A 273 -12.28 -5.10 14.74
CA ILE A 273 -13.65 -5.49 14.35
C ILE A 273 -14.67 -4.93 15.34
N ALA A 274 -14.45 -5.09 16.66
CA ALA A 274 -15.39 -4.65 17.68
C ALA A 274 -15.58 -3.12 17.66
N VAL A 275 -14.48 -2.36 17.59
CA VAL A 275 -14.52 -0.90 17.49
C VAL A 275 -15.20 -0.47 16.18
N ASN A 276 -14.94 -1.17 15.09
CA ASN A 276 -15.56 -0.88 13.81
C ASN A 276 -17.08 -1.12 13.83
N ILE A 277 -17.56 -2.21 14.44
CA ILE A 277 -18.99 -2.48 14.64
C ILE A 277 -19.66 -1.33 15.39
N LEU A 278 -19.06 -0.88 16.49
CA LEU A 278 -19.59 0.23 17.28
C LEU A 278 -19.59 1.54 16.49
N ARG A 279 -18.53 1.79 15.70
CA ARG A 279 -18.44 2.95 14.80
C ARG A 279 -19.55 2.95 13.75
N ILE A 280 -19.73 1.85 13.02
CA ILE A 280 -20.77 1.71 11.97
C ILE A 280 -22.16 1.90 12.58
N THR A 281 -22.41 1.29 13.73
CA THR A 281 -23.69 1.41 14.41
C THR A 281 -23.96 2.86 14.80
N THR A 282 -22.98 3.52 15.41
CA THR A 282 -23.10 4.92 15.84
C THR A 282 -23.31 5.85 14.63
N GLN A 283 -22.61 5.61 13.53
CA GLN A 283 -22.76 6.39 12.31
C GLN A 283 -24.16 6.21 11.70
N GLY A 284 -24.68 4.98 11.60
CA GLY A 284 -26.03 4.75 11.09
C GLY A 284 -27.13 5.33 11.99
N MET A 285 -26.91 5.37 13.31
CA MET A 285 -27.83 6.06 14.23
C MET A 285 -27.79 7.58 14.05
N LEU A 286 -26.60 8.17 13.88
CA LEU A 286 -26.44 9.61 13.67
C LEU A 286 -27.05 10.08 12.35
N ASP A 287 -26.88 9.29 11.29
CA ASP A 287 -27.56 9.50 10.00
C ASP A 287 -29.10 9.50 10.15
N GLY A 288 -29.59 8.74 11.13
CA GLY A 288 -30.97 8.72 11.59
C GLY A 288 -31.49 10.09 12.06
N VAL A 289 -30.65 10.85 12.76
CA VAL A 289 -31.04 12.07 13.48
C VAL A 289 -30.81 13.33 12.67
N ASP A 290 -29.64 13.44 12.02
CA ASP A 290 -29.27 14.59 11.20
C ASP A 290 -28.25 14.17 10.15
N ALA A 291 -28.67 14.18 8.89
CA ALA A 291 -27.81 13.83 7.75
C ALA A 291 -26.64 14.82 7.59
N GLU A 292 -26.73 16.03 8.13
CA GLU A 292 -25.64 17.00 8.05
C GLU A 292 -24.46 16.62 8.96
N LEU A 293 -24.70 15.81 10.01
CA LEU A 293 -23.65 15.26 10.88
C LEU A 293 -22.85 14.12 10.24
N THR A 294 -23.36 13.53 9.17
CA THR A 294 -22.73 12.42 8.44
C THR A 294 -22.01 12.87 7.17
N VAL A 295 -22.06 14.16 6.84
CA VAL A 295 -21.35 14.77 5.70
C VAL A 295 -20.18 15.66 6.17
N GLY A 296 -19.12 15.73 5.35
CA GLY A 296 -18.03 16.69 5.53
C GLY A 296 -17.14 16.44 6.75
N ALA A 297 -16.73 17.53 7.43
CA ALA A 297 -15.76 17.48 8.53
C ALA A 297 -16.28 16.75 9.79
N ALA A 298 -17.60 16.67 9.98
CA ALA A 298 -18.20 15.94 11.08
C ALA A 298 -17.94 14.43 10.95
N HIS A 299 -18.09 13.89 9.73
CA HIS A 299 -17.83 12.47 9.43
C HIS A 299 -16.39 12.03 9.75
N SER A 300 -15.41 12.85 9.37
CA SER A 300 -13.98 12.57 9.62
C SER A 300 -13.62 12.71 11.11
N ALA A 301 -14.23 13.67 11.81
CA ALA A 301 -14.08 13.82 13.26
C ALA A 301 -14.63 12.62 14.02
N PHE A 302 -15.83 12.13 13.68
CA PHE A 302 -16.42 10.95 14.31
C PHE A 302 -15.58 9.70 14.07
N SER A 303 -15.05 9.53 12.87
CA SER A 303 -14.14 8.41 12.57
C SER A 303 -12.84 8.47 13.39
N THR A 304 -12.31 9.68 13.64
CA THR A 304 -11.12 9.90 14.47
C THR A 304 -11.39 9.61 15.96
N ILE A 305 -12.58 9.93 16.47
CA ILE A 305 -12.96 9.68 17.86
C ILE A 305 -12.88 8.18 18.20
N TRP A 306 -13.27 7.31 17.27
CA TRP A 306 -13.22 5.85 17.46
C TRP A 306 -11.80 5.27 17.54
N LEU A 307 -10.76 6.04 17.20
CA LEU A 307 -9.36 5.67 17.44
C LEU A 307 -9.06 5.53 18.94
N LEU A 308 -9.69 6.37 19.78
CA LEU A 308 -9.44 6.40 21.22
C LEU A 308 -9.91 5.09 21.91
N PRO A 309 -11.16 4.61 21.72
CA PRO A 309 -11.58 3.30 22.22
C PRO A 309 -10.69 2.14 21.77
N ALA A 310 -10.23 2.13 20.51
CA ALA A 310 -9.29 1.11 20.04
C ALA A 310 -7.96 1.17 20.81
N PHE A 311 -7.38 2.37 20.95
CA PHE A 311 -6.15 2.57 21.72
C PHE A 311 -6.32 2.16 23.20
N LEU A 312 -7.41 2.56 23.84
CA LEU A 312 -7.71 2.21 25.23
C LEU A 312 -7.90 0.69 25.41
N SER A 313 -8.57 0.04 24.46
CA SER A 313 -8.72 -1.42 24.47
C SER A 313 -7.36 -2.11 24.37
N PHE A 314 -6.48 -1.65 23.48
CA PHE A 314 -5.11 -2.13 23.39
C PHE A 314 -4.32 -1.93 24.69
N MET A 315 -4.45 -0.76 25.32
CA MET A 315 -3.79 -0.48 26.60
C MET A 315 -4.31 -1.38 27.72
N PHE A 316 -5.62 -1.62 27.75
CA PHE A 316 -6.24 -2.54 28.70
C PHE A 316 -5.70 -3.96 28.54
N PHE A 317 -5.69 -4.52 27.32
CA PHE A 317 -5.17 -5.87 27.10
C PHE A 317 -3.67 -5.96 27.32
N LEU A 318 -2.90 -4.92 27.00
CA LEU A 318 -1.48 -4.84 27.34
C LEU A 318 -1.30 -4.91 28.86
N TRP A 319 -2.05 -4.11 29.63
CA TRP A 319 -2.00 -4.12 31.10
C TRP A 319 -2.39 -5.48 31.69
N VAL A 320 -3.44 -6.12 31.17
CA VAL A 320 -3.86 -7.47 31.58
C VAL A 320 -2.76 -8.49 31.30
N LEU A 321 -2.17 -8.48 30.10
CA LEU A 321 -1.10 -9.41 29.72
C LEU A 321 0.18 -9.19 30.52
N ASP A 322 0.51 -7.93 30.80
CA ASP A 322 1.65 -7.55 31.62
C ASP A 322 1.48 -8.01 33.07
N GLY A 323 0.25 -7.94 33.61
CA GLY A 323 -0.08 -8.45 34.94
C GLY A 323 0.10 -9.96 35.13
N PHE A 324 0.13 -10.74 34.04
CA PHE A 324 0.48 -12.18 34.10
C PHE A 324 1.99 -12.42 34.09
N SER A 325 2.81 -11.40 33.88
CA SER A 325 4.26 -11.48 33.99
C SER A 325 4.65 -11.46 35.46
N GLU A 326 5.18 -12.58 35.96
CA GLU A 326 5.90 -12.54 37.24
C GLU A 326 7.09 -11.59 37.08
N GLU A 327 7.35 -10.77 38.10
CA GLU A 327 8.56 -9.94 38.18
C GLU A 327 9.78 -10.84 37.95
N SER A 328 10.34 -10.78 36.75
CA SER A 328 11.64 -11.36 36.48
C SER A 328 12.66 -10.51 37.24
N ASP A 329 13.19 -11.07 38.33
CA ASP A 329 14.31 -10.56 39.11
C ASP A 329 15.39 -9.98 38.16
N PRO A 330 15.74 -8.68 38.27
CA PRO A 330 16.71 -8.07 37.38
C PRO A 330 18.13 -8.50 37.76
N SER A 331 18.46 -9.78 37.60
CA SER A 331 19.82 -10.26 37.75
C SER A 331 20.54 -10.17 36.39
N ASN A 332 21.12 -9.01 36.10
CA ASN A 332 22.52 -8.92 35.69
C ASN A 332 23.01 -7.46 35.62
N PRO A 333 23.96 -7.06 36.47
CA PRO A 333 24.84 -5.95 36.17
C PRO A 333 25.97 -6.48 35.29
N VAL A 334 26.05 -6.05 34.03
CA VAL A 334 27.34 -6.03 33.33
C VAL A 334 27.47 -4.67 32.67
N VAL A 335 28.00 -3.73 33.45
CA VAL A 335 28.64 -2.53 32.88
C VAL A 335 29.86 -3.03 32.10
N SER A 336 29.65 -3.31 30.81
CA SER A 336 30.73 -3.49 29.86
C SER A 336 31.21 -2.09 29.49
N SER A 337 32.50 -1.83 29.62
CA SER A 337 33.10 -0.58 29.16
C SER A 337 32.74 -0.36 27.69
N VAL A 338 31.99 0.71 27.41
CA VAL A 338 31.62 1.10 26.03
C VAL A 338 32.92 1.43 25.30
N HIS A 339 33.32 0.55 24.39
CA HIS A 339 34.39 0.86 23.47
C HIS A 339 33.79 1.71 22.34
N GLY A 340 34.53 2.74 21.90
CA GLY A 340 34.14 3.50 20.71
C GLY A 340 33.99 2.58 19.48
N LEU A 341 33.29 3.05 18.44
CA LEU A 341 33.05 2.29 17.21
C LEU A 341 34.37 1.78 16.61
N ARG A 342 34.67 0.48 16.76
CA ARG A 342 35.87 -0.17 16.21
C ARG A 342 35.46 -1.19 15.16
N LEU A 343 35.94 -1.00 13.93
CA LEU A 343 35.82 -2.01 12.89
C LEU A 343 36.91 -3.07 13.08
N ALA A 344 36.57 -4.34 12.83
CA ALA A 344 37.56 -5.40 12.77
C ALA A 344 38.55 -5.18 11.60
N PRO A 345 39.79 -5.72 11.68
CA PRO A 345 40.76 -5.67 10.59
C PRO A 345 40.16 -6.20 9.28
N GLY A 346 40.29 -5.44 8.19
CA GLY A 346 39.67 -5.76 6.90
C GLY A 346 38.19 -5.35 6.75
N GLY A 347 37.57 -4.78 7.79
CA GLY A 347 36.20 -4.23 7.69
C GLY A 347 36.10 -3.03 6.75
N SER A 348 37.15 -2.20 6.70
CA SER A 348 37.20 -1.02 5.83
C SER A 348 37.15 -1.37 4.33
N THR A 349 37.76 -2.47 3.91
CA THR A 349 37.72 -2.92 2.50
C THR A 349 36.36 -3.47 2.12
N ILE A 350 35.68 -4.19 3.04
CA ILE A 350 34.32 -4.71 2.81
C ILE A 350 33.31 -3.55 2.77
N CYS A 351 33.40 -2.59 3.69
CA CYS A 351 32.55 -1.39 3.67
C CYS A 351 32.82 -0.53 2.43
N GLY A 352 34.09 -0.43 2.00
CA GLY A 352 34.46 0.22 0.74
C GLY A 352 33.88 -0.49 -0.49
N ALA A 353 33.90 -1.82 -0.52
CA ALA A 353 33.30 -2.62 -1.59
C ALA A 353 31.78 -2.47 -1.63
N LEU A 354 31.10 -2.42 -0.48
CA LEU A 354 29.67 -2.13 -0.38
C LEU A 354 29.35 -0.74 -0.95
N LEU A 355 30.10 0.28 -0.53
CA LEU A 355 29.90 1.66 -0.98
C LEU A 355 30.11 1.76 -2.49
N PHE A 356 31.20 1.19 -3.00
CA PHE A 356 31.49 1.14 -4.42
C PHE A 356 30.37 0.42 -5.19
N PHE A 357 29.92 -0.75 -4.71
CA PHE A 357 28.84 -1.50 -5.33
C PHE A 357 27.55 -0.67 -5.42
N LEU A 358 27.11 -0.05 -4.31
CA LEU A 358 25.88 0.76 -4.32
C LEU A 358 26.00 2.02 -5.19
N LEU A 359 27.16 2.69 -5.21
CA LEU A 359 27.41 3.82 -6.10
C LEU A 359 27.41 3.40 -7.58
N SER A 360 28.07 2.28 -7.91
CA SER A 360 28.05 1.71 -9.25
C SER A 360 26.64 1.31 -9.68
N CYS A 361 25.86 0.69 -8.79
CA CYS A 361 24.46 0.36 -9.05
C CYS A 361 23.60 1.63 -9.23
N ALA A 362 23.83 2.67 -8.43
CA ALA A 362 23.10 3.93 -8.56
C ALA A 362 23.35 4.55 -9.94
N ILE A 363 24.62 4.66 -10.35
CA ILE A 363 24.98 5.22 -11.65
C ILE A 363 24.44 4.32 -12.79
N PHE A 364 24.72 3.02 -12.73
CA PHE A 364 24.34 2.08 -13.79
C PHE A 364 22.82 1.98 -13.96
N LEU A 365 22.06 1.91 -12.87
CA LEU A 365 20.60 1.83 -12.94
C LEU A 365 20.02 3.12 -13.53
N GLN A 366 20.48 4.29 -13.09
CA GLN A 366 20.00 5.57 -13.62
C GLN A 366 20.36 5.74 -15.10
N SER A 367 21.60 5.41 -15.49
CA SER A 367 22.02 5.40 -16.90
C SER A 367 21.20 4.40 -17.73
N PHE A 368 20.95 3.19 -17.22
CA PHE A 368 20.16 2.18 -17.90
C PHE A 368 18.71 2.62 -18.11
N LEU A 369 18.07 3.19 -17.09
CA LEU A 369 16.72 3.73 -17.19
C LEU A 369 16.65 4.87 -18.21
N SER A 370 17.61 5.80 -18.18
CA SER A 370 17.70 6.93 -19.11
C SER A 370 17.93 6.46 -20.56
N MET A 371 18.88 5.55 -20.80
CA MET A 371 19.20 5.05 -22.14
C MET A 371 18.09 4.16 -22.73
N SER A 372 17.38 3.42 -21.89
CA SER A 372 16.30 2.52 -22.35
C SER A 372 14.97 3.24 -22.58
N GLY A 373 14.89 4.55 -22.27
CA GLY A 373 13.64 5.31 -22.29
C GLY A 373 12.61 4.80 -21.26
N ILE A 374 13.05 4.07 -20.24
CA ILE A 374 12.17 3.49 -19.23
C ILE A 374 11.85 4.57 -18.20
N ARG A 375 10.57 4.88 -18.06
CA ARG A 375 10.02 5.83 -17.10
C ARG A 375 9.22 5.08 -16.03
N PRO A 376 9.86 4.68 -14.92
CA PRO A 376 9.20 3.93 -13.87
C PRO A 376 8.24 4.80 -13.04
N THR A 377 8.50 6.10 -12.96
CA THR A 377 7.59 7.09 -12.39
C THR A 377 6.75 7.66 -13.52
N LYS A 378 5.43 7.60 -13.37
CA LYS A 378 4.47 8.12 -14.34
C LYS A 378 3.99 9.50 -13.89
N SER A 379 3.86 10.43 -14.82
CA SER A 379 3.19 11.70 -14.54
C SER A 379 1.67 11.51 -14.56
N ALA A 380 0.97 12.24 -13.71
CA ALA A 380 -0.47 12.36 -13.78
C ALA A 380 -0.86 13.06 -15.09
N ALA A 381 -1.93 12.57 -15.69
CA ALA A 381 -2.54 13.07 -16.91
C ALA A 381 -3.98 13.45 -16.55
N PRO A 382 -4.23 14.68 -16.08
CA PRO A 382 -5.57 15.11 -15.73
C PRO A 382 -6.47 15.16 -16.96
N LEU A 383 -7.78 15.07 -16.74
CA LEU A 383 -8.78 15.25 -17.78
C LEU A 383 -8.61 16.61 -18.47
N ARG A 384 -8.89 16.66 -19.78
CA ARG A 384 -8.90 17.91 -20.56
C ARG A 384 -10.09 18.80 -20.18
N ALA A 385 -11.21 18.18 -19.81
CA ALA A 385 -12.41 18.83 -19.29
C ALA A 385 -13.15 17.89 -18.32
N ALA A 386 -13.96 18.45 -17.42
CA ALA A 386 -14.72 17.68 -16.44
C ALA A 386 -15.75 16.76 -17.12
N PHE A 387 -15.98 15.56 -16.55
CA PHE A 387 -16.96 14.62 -17.12
C PHE A 387 -18.39 15.16 -17.14
N GLU A 388 -18.74 16.08 -16.26
CA GLU A 388 -20.03 16.78 -16.24
C GLU A 388 -20.35 17.45 -17.59
N THR A 389 -19.33 17.88 -18.33
CA THR A 389 -19.44 18.53 -19.65
C THR A 389 -19.77 17.55 -20.80
N LEU A 390 -19.90 16.25 -20.51
CA LEU A 390 -20.40 15.27 -21.47
C LEU A 390 -21.78 15.70 -21.99
N ALA A 391 -22.01 15.55 -23.29
CA ALA A 391 -23.23 16.04 -23.93
C ALA A 391 -24.51 15.45 -23.28
N PRO A 392 -25.52 16.29 -22.98
CA PRO A 392 -26.80 15.82 -22.43
C PRO A 392 -27.66 15.09 -23.46
N SER A 393 -27.40 15.26 -24.76
CA SER A 393 -28.03 14.52 -25.86
C SER A 393 -26.98 13.86 -26.74
N LEU A 394 -27.12 12.56 -26.95
CA LEU A 394 -26.19 11.71 -27.71
C LEU A 394 -27.01 10.90 -28.72
N GLY A 395 -27.12 11.38 -29.97
CA GLY A 395 -28.05 10.81 -30.94
C GLY A 395 -29.49 10.85 -30.43
N ASP A 396 -30.15 9.69 -30.36
CA ASP A 396 -31.51 9.53 -29.85
C ASP A 396 -31.59 9.46 -28.31
N TRP A 397 -30.46 9.42 -27.62
CA TRP A 397 -30.39 9.33 -26.17
C TRP A 397 -30.40 10.72 -25.53
N ARG A 398 -31.20 10.88 -24.48
CA ARG A 398 -31.26 12.12 -23.68
C ARG A 398 -31.00 11.84 -22.21
N LYS A 399 -30.25 12.73 -21.56
CA LYS A 399 -30.02 12.72 -20.11
C LYS A 399 -31.37 12.76 -19.38
N GLN A 400 -31.54 11.84 -18.43
CA GLN A 400 -32.70 11.75 -17.56
C GLN A 400 -32.31 12.15 -16.13
N GLY A 401 -32.92 13.22 -15.62
CA GLY A 401 -32.67 13.72 -14.28
C GLY A 401 -31.29 14.37 -14.13
N ASP A 402 -30.89 14.61 -12.88
CA ASP A 402 -29.56 15.11 -12.53
C ASP A 402 -28.53 13.98 -12.47
N ASP A 403 -27.24 14.35 -12.46
CA ASP A 403 -26.17 13.37 -12.32
C ASP A 403 -26.14 12.85 -10.87
N LEU A 404 -25.84 11.58 -10.68
CA LEU A 404 -25.79 10.99 -9.35
C LEU A 404 -24.48 11.39 -8.67
N GLU A 405 -24.61 12.18 -7.60
CA GLU A 405 -23.49 12.54 -6.73
C GLU A 405 -23.28 11.47 -5.66
N TYR A 406 -22.03 11.04 -5.53
CA TYR A 406 -21.62 10.11 -4.49
C TYR A 406 -21.17 10.86 -3.23
N SER A 407 -21.46 10.27 -2.08
CA SER A 407 -20.91 10.68 -0.79
C SER A 407 -19.38 10.63 -0.82
N GLN A 408 -18.74 11.46 0.02
CA GLN A 408 -17.27 11.52 0.09
C GLN A 408 -16.64 10.14 0.38
N SER A 409 -17.29 9.32 1.20
CA SER A 409 -16.82 7.97 1.51
C SER A 409 -16.89 7.00 0.34
N VAL A 410 -17.90 7.11 -0.55
CA VAL A 410 -17.89 6.36 -1.82
C VAL A 410 -16.78 6.86 -2.74
N VAL A 411 -16.53 8.18 -2.79
CA VAL A 411 -15.43 8.76 -3.60
C VAL A 411 -14.06 8.29 -3.12
N ASP A 412 -13.85 8.24 -1.80
CA ASP A 412 -12.62 7.72 -1.18
C ASP A 412 -12.41 6.23 -1.53
N VAL A 413 -13.49 5.44 -1.49
CA VAL A 413 -13.46 4.02 -1.90
C VAL A 413 -13.22 3.88 -3.41
N LEU A 414 -13.85 4.73 -4.22
CA LEU A 414 -13.67 4.76 -5.67
C LEU A 414 -12.22 5.08 -6.04
N GLY A 415 -11.50 5.79 -5.18
CA GLY A 415 -10.09 6.13 -5.36
C GLY A 415 -9.86 7.21 -6.43
N THR A 416 -10.92 7.91 -6.83
CA THR A 416 -10.86 9.04 -7.75
C THR A 416 -12.06 9.97 -7.56
N SER A 417 -11.81 11.28 -7.58
CA SER A 417 -12.86 12.31 -7.64
C SER A 417 -13.29 12.62 -9.07
N ALA A 418 -12.58 12.13 -10.08
CA ALA A 418 -12.91 12.31 -11.48
C ALA A 418 -13.85 11.18 -11.95
N TYR A 419 -15.14 11.32 -11.64
CA TYR A 419 -16.18 10.38 -12.05
C TYR A 419 -17.41 11.09 -12.63
N LEU A 420 -18.26 10.31 -13.30
CA LEU A 420 -19.61 10.70 -13.71
C LEU A 420 -20.51 9.49 -13.58
N ASP A 421 -21.72 9.70 -13.07
CA ASP A 421 -22.76 8.69 -13.09
C ASP A 421 -24.07 9.33 -13.57
N ARG A 422 -24.52 8.91 -14.75
CA ARG A 422 -25.60 9.59 -15.49
C ARG A 422 -26.53 8.58 -16.13
N ILE A 423 -27.82 8.84 -16.10
CA ILE A 423 -28.83 8.02 -16.78
C ILE A 423 -29.18 8.66 -18.12
N TYR A 424 -29.08 7.88 -19.19
CA TYR A 424 -29.58 8.22 -20.51
C TYR A 424 -30.85 7.40 -20.80
N ARG A 425 -31.83 8.06 -21.40
CA ARG A 425 -33.09 7.45 -21.85
C ARG A 425 -33.25 7.62 -23.35
N ARG A 426 -33.70 6.56 -24.01
CA ARG A 426 -34.17 6.56 -25.39
C ARG A 426 -35.65 6.20 -25.41
N GLU A 427 -36.44 6.98 -26.13
CA GLU A 427 -37.83 6.66 -26.41
C GLU A 427 -37.92 6.10 -27.83
N THR A 428 -38.23 4.81 -27.93
CA THR A 428 -38.59 4.18 -29.22
C THR A 428 -40.11 4.06 -29.33
N SER A 429 -40.61 3.80 -30.53
CA SER A 429 -42.05 3.67 -30.81
C SER A 429 -42.77 2.57 -30.00
N GLU A 430 -42.03 1.64 -29.39
CA GLU A 430 -42.61 0.50 -28.66
C GLU A 430 -42.13 0.38 -27.19
N ARG A 431 -40.94 0.90 -26.83
CA ARG A 431 -40.39 0.83 -25.46
C ARG A 431 -39.53 2.04 -25.08
N SER A 432 -39.52 2.38 -23.79
CA SER A 432 -38.53 3.29 -23.21
C SER A 432 -37.36 2.47 -22.68
N GLU A 433 -36.17 2.77 -23.17
CA GLU A 433 -34.93 2.12 -22.77
C GLU A 433 -34.08 3.08 -21.95
N THR A 434 -33.42 2.56 -20.92
CA THR A 434 -32.57 3.35 -20.03
C THR A 434 -31.21 2.69 -19.86
N LEU A 435 -30.15 3.50 -20.01
CA LEU A 435 -28.77 3.13 -19.76
C LEU A 435 -28.17 4.06 -18.72
N ARG A 436 -27.67 3.50 -17.64
CA ARG A 436 -26.83 4.19 -16.66
C ARG A 436 -25.38 4.11 -17.09
N VAL A 437 -24.76 5.26 -17.36
CA VAL A 437 -23.37 5.41 -17.76
C VAL A 437 -22.57 5.86 -16.55
N HIS A 438 -21.57 5.07 -16.19
CA HIS A 438 -20.61 5.38 -15.14
C HIS A 438 -19.20 5.49 -15.72
N LEU A 439 -18.59 6.66 -15.61
CA LEU A 439 -17.21 6.94 -16.00
C LEU A 439 -16.37 7.18 -14.74
N ALA A 440 -15.18 6.59 -14.69
CA ALA A 440 -14.23 6.86 -13.61
C ALA A 440 -12.81 6.90 -14.17
N HIS A 441 -12.11 8.02 -13.95
CA HIS A 441 -10.76 8.25 -14.48
C HIS A 441 -9.69 8.12 -13.40
N TYR A 442 -8.63 7.39 -13.73
CA TYR A 442 -7.52 7.11 -12.83
C TYR A 442 -6.21 7.55 -13.49
N THR A 443 -5.36 8.23 -12.73
CA THR A 443 -4.08 8.72 -13.24
C THR A 443 -2.99 8.79 -12.18
N GLY A 444 -1.72 8.78 -12.60
CA GLY A 444 -0.56 9.09 -11.76
C GLY A 444 -0.03 7.98 -10.84
N GLY A 445 -0.80 6.94 -10.50
CA GLY A 445 -0.39 5.95 -9.49
C GLY A 445 -0.69 4.47 -9.82
N PHE A 446 0.35 3.63 -9.79
CA PHE A 446 0.27 2.17 -10.06
C PHE A 446 -0.72 1.39 -9.18
N THR A 447 -1.23 2.00 -8.11
CA THR A 447 -2.04 1.36 -7.06
C THR A 447 -3.54 1.47 -7.26
N SER A 448 -4.04 2.47 -8.02
CA SER A 448 -5.48 2.67 -8.17
C SER A 448 -6.13 1.47 -8.86
N ARG A 449 -7.10 0.84 -8.20
CA ARG A 449 -7.91 -0.24 -8.77
C ARG A 449 -9.30 0.25 -9.09
N PRO A 450 -9.76 0.06 -10.33
CA PRO A 450 -11.17 0.27 -10.60
C PRO A 450 -11.97 -0.86 -9.93
N HIS A 451 -13.01 -0.48 -9.19
CA HIS A 451 -14.02 -1.44 -8.74
C HIS A 451 -14.66 -2.10 -9.95
N LEU A 452 -14.87 -3.41 -9.88
CA LEU A 452 -15.53 -4.17 -10.93
C LEU A 452 -17.00 -4.38 -10.56
N PRO A 453 -17.95 -4.30 -11.53
CA PRO A 453 -19.38 -4.48 -11.25
C PRO A 453 -19.69 -5.76 -10.48
N GLU A 454 -18.98 -6.85 -10.77
CA GLU A 454 -19.10 -8.15 -10.09
C GLU A 454 -18.91 -8.04 -8.59
N ARG A 455 -17.95 -7.22 -8.14
CA ARG A 455 -17.70 -7.01 -6.71
C ARG A 455 -18.66 -5.99 -6.14
N CYS A 456 -18.82 -4.85 -6.82
CA CYS A 456 -19.60 -3.72 -6.33
C CYS A 456 -21.06 -4.12 -6.07
N TRP A 457 -21.71 -4.74 -7.06
CA TRP A 457 -23.12 -5.09 -6.96
C TRP A 457 -23.39 -6.34 -6.13
N SER A 458 -22.43 -7.29 -6.08
CA SER A 458 -22.54 -8.41 -5.15
C SER A 458 -22.46 -7.94 -3.69
N VAL A 459 -21.62 -6.95 -3.41
CA VAL A 459 -21.55 -6.31 -2.07
C VAL A 459 -22.85 -5.58 -1.74
N GLN A 460 -23.53 -5.01 -2.74
CA GLN A 460 -24.89 -4.44 -2.60
C GLN A 460 -26.01 -5.49 -2.54
N GLY A 461 -25.68 -6.78 -2.57
CA GLY A 461 -26.61 -7.89 -2.35
C GLY A 461 -27.25 -8.49 -3.60
N LEU A 462 -26.84 -8.05 -4.80
CA LEU A 462 -27.27 -8.68 -6.03
C LEU A 462 -26.53 -10.01 -6.25
N VAL A 463 -27.23 -11.00 -6.80
CA VAL A 463 -26.67 -12.33 -7.07
C VAL A 463 -26.29 -12.42 -8.54
N GLN A 464 -25.03 -12.71 -8.82
CA GLN A 464 -24.56 -13.03 -10.17
C GLN A 464 -25.17 -14.36 -10.63
N ILE A 465 -25.93 -14.35 -11.72
CA ILE A 465 -26.63 -15.53 -12.25
C ILE A 465 -25.97 -16.12 -13.50
N SER A 466 -25.05 -15.39 -14.12
CA SER A 466 -24.27 -15.84 -15.28
C SER A 466 -22.78 -15.68 -15.01
N GLU A 467 -21.93 -16.51 -15.61
CA GLU A 467 -20.51 -16.18 -15.69
C GLU A 467 -20.33 -14.85 -16.46
N THR A 468 -19.26 -14.12 -16.17
CA THR A 468 -18.93 -12.90 -16.90
C THR A 468 -18.46 -13.27 -18.30
N VAL A 469 -19.17 -12.78 -19.31
CA VAL A 469 -18.89 -13.11 -20.71
C VAL A 469 -18.26 -11.92 -21.43
N ILE A 470 -17.32 -12.20 -22.34
CA ILE A 470 -16.73 -11.18 -23.21
C ILE A 470 -17.51 -11.20 -24.53
N ARG A 471 -17.94 -10.03 -24.98
CA ARG A 471 -18.61 -9.84 -26.27
C ARG A 471 -17.87 -8.79 -27.10
N PRO A 472 -17.66 -9.02 -28.41
CA PRO A 472 -17.16 -7.99 -29.29
C PRO A 472 -18.20 -6.87 -29.42
N LEU A 473 -17.72 -5.63 -29.40
CA LEU A 473 -18.48 -4.46 -29.82
C LEU A 473 -18.26 -4.23 -31.32
N ASP A 474 -19.13 -3.43 -31.93
CA ASP A 474 -19.00 -3.06 -33.34
C ASP A 474 -17.67 -2.33 -33.60
N PRO A 475 -16.77 -2.89 -34.44
CA PRO A 475 -15.51 -2.25 -34.80
C PRO A 475 -15.68 -0.89 -35.46
N ASP A 476 -16.77 -0.68 -36.19
CA ASP A 476 -17.00 0.55 -36.96
C ASP A 476 -17.16 1.78 -36.04
N ILE A 477 -17.51 1.57 -34.77
CA ILE A 477 -17.53 2.63 -33.74
C ILE A 477 -16.13 3.20 -33.52
N PHE A 478 -15.09 2.36 -33.55
CA PHE A 478 -13.74 2.71 -33.09
C PHE A 478 -12.71 2.82 -34.23
N MET A 479 -12.87 2.01 -35.27
CA MET A 479 -11.91 1.90 -36.38
C MET A 479 -12.29 2.83 -37.53
N GLY A 480 -11.28 3.46 -38.14
CA GLY A 480 -11.45 4.24 -39.37
C GLY A 480 -11.16 3.39 -40.60
N ASP A 481 -11.07 4.03 -41.77
CA ASP A 481 -10.73 3.35 -43.04
C ASP A 481 -9.35 2.65 -43.00
N ASP A 482 -8.45 3.09 -42.11
CA ASP A 482 -7.16 2.46 -41.84
C ASP A 482 -7.21 1.70 -40.50
N PRO A 483 -7.06 0.37 -40.50
CA PRO A 483 -7.12 -0.46 -39.28
C PRO A 483 -5.93 -0.26 -38.33
N ILE A 484 -4.86 0.45 -38.75
CA ILE A 484 -3.66 0.67 -37.95
C ILE A 484 -3.66 2.07 -37.33
N ALA A 485 -4.28 3.05 -37.99
CA ALA A 485 -4.31 4.45 -37.54
C ALA A 485 -5.54 4.71 -36.62
N PRO A 486 -5.39 5.55 -35.57
CA PRO A 486 -6.52 5.90 -34.72
C PRO A 486 -7.54 6.72 -35.52
N ARG A 487 -8.83 6.36 -35.46
CA ARG A 487 -9.90 7.10 -36.14
C ARG A 487 -9.99 8.51 -35.55
N ARG A 488 -9.91 9.50 -36.44
CA ARG A 488 -10.05 10.92 -36.09
C ARG A 488 -11.48 11.37 -36.31
N VAL A 489 -12.09 11.97 -35.29
CA VAL A 489 -13.43 12.54 -35.35
C VAL A 489 -13.35 14.04 -35.06
N ILE A 490 -14.06 14.83 -35.86
CA ILE A 490 -14.23 16.27 -35.64
C ILE A 490 -15.61 16.47 -35.03
N LEU A 491 -15.66 17.14 -33.88
CA LEU A 491 -16.88 17.37 -33.12
C LEU A 491 -16.97 18.83 -32.70
N SER A 492 -18.19 19.32 -32.50
CA SER A 492 -18.44 20.66 -31.99
C SER A 492 -18.76 20.54 -30.50
N HIS A 493 -18.05 21.29 -29.67
CA HIS A 493 -18.22 21.27 -28.23
C HIS A 493 -19.69 21.56 -27.88
N PRO A 494 -20.36 20.72 -27.07
CA PRO A 494 -21.81 20.78 -26.87
C PRO A 494 -22.31 22.10 -26.26
N ILE A 495 -21.46 22.77 -25.47
CA ILE A 495 -21.76 24.06 -24.82
C ILE A 495 -21.18 25.27 -25.59
N THR A 496 -19.89 25.26 -25.95
CA THR A 496 -19.21 26.43 -26.55
C THR A 496 -19.34 26.49 -28.07
N GLY A 497 -19.69 25.38 -28.74
CA GLY A 497 -19.74 25.28 -30.20
C GLY A 497 -18.36 25.23 -30.88
N GLU A 498 -17.26 25.26 -30.13
CA GLU A 498 -15.91 25.21 -30.68
C GLU A 498 -15.65 23.86 -31.37
N VAL A 499 -14.97 23.91 -32.52
CA VAL A 499 -14.63 22.70 -33.27
C VAL A 499 -13.39 22.06 -32.65
N GLU A 500 -13.56 20.85 -32.11
CA GLU A 500 -12.50 20.05 -31.51
C GLU A 500 -12.27 18.76 -32.29
N THR A 501 -11.08 18.21 -32.17
CA THR A 501 -10.72 16.89 -32.70
C THR A 501 -10.57 15.90 -31.54
N ALA A 502 -11.22 14.75 -31.65
CA ALA A 502 -10.99 13.60 -30.77
C ALA A 502 -10.42 12.42 -31.56
N TRP A 503 -9.54 11.67 -30.91
CA TRP A 503 -8.95 10.44 -31.44
C TRP A 503 -9.58 9.27 -30.72
N LEU A 504 -10.17 8.34 -31.47
CA LEU A 504 -10.78 7.15 -30.90
C LEU A 504 -9.71 6.14 -30.46
N PRO A 505 -10.00 5.35 -29.40
CA PRO A 505 -9.02 4.45 -28.84
C PRO A 505 -8.78 3.24 -29.75
N GLN A 506 -7.55 2.73 -29.75
CA GLN A 506 -7.13 1.59 -30.57
C GLN A 506 -7.25 0.26 -29.85
N GLY A 507 -7.45 -0.82 -30.59
CA GLY A 507 -7.45 -2.20 -30.08
C GLY A 507 -8.78 -2.91 -30.32
N ASP A 508 -8.87 -4.15 -29.88
CA ASP A 508 -10.07 -4.96 -30.06
C ASP A 508 -11.19 -4.43 -29.15
N PRO A 509 -12.32 -3.99 -29.72
CA PRO A 509 -13.40 -3.41 -28.94
C PRO A 509 -14.22 -4.54 -28.33
N GLU A 510 -13.95 -4.81 -27.06
CA GLU A 510 -14.59 -5.87 -26.30
C GLU A 510 -15.23 -5.31 -25.03
N VAL A 511 -16.44 -5.77 -24.72
CA VAL A 511 -17.14 -5.45 -23.47
C VAL A 511 -17.30 -6.71 -22.63
N ARG A 512 -17.04 -6.58 -21.32
CA ARG A 512 -17.40 -7.62 -20.34
C ARG A 512 -18.81 -7.38 -19.86
N VAL A 513 -19.65 -8.40 -19.98
CA VAL A 513 -21.04 -8.34 -19.55
C VAL A 513 -21.31 -9.37 -18.45
N THR A 514 -21.96 -8.91 -17.39
CA THR A 514 -22.39 -9.75 -16.27
C THR A 514 -23.87 -9.48 -15.98
N VAL A 515 -24.63 -10.56 -15.75
CA VAL A 515 -26.05 -10.48 -15.40
C VAL A 515 -26.25 -10.78 -13.91
N PHE A 516 -27.00 -9.90 -13.27
CA PHE A 516 -27.34 -9.98 -11.86
C PHE A 516 -28.85 -10.09 -11.69
N SER A 517 -29.26 -10.79 -10.63
CA SER A 517 -30.64 -10.84 -10.15
C SER A 517 -30.70 -10.23 -8.77
N ASP A 518 -31.74 -9.44 -8.54
CA ASP A 518 -32.14 -9.03 -7.21
C ASP A 518 -32.95 -10.18 -6.56
N PRO A 519 -32.57 -10.69 -5.37
CA PRO A 519 -33.36 -11.69 -4.65
C PRO A 519 -34.77 -11.19 -4.27
N ASP A 520 -34.95 -9.90 -4.02
CA ASP A 520 -36.23 -9.32 -3.59
C ASP A 520 -37.14 -9.00 -4.78
N GLN A 521 -36.52 -8.78 -5.94
CA GLN A 521 -37.22 -8.54 -7.21
C GLN A 521 -36.78 -9.57 -8.26
N PRO A 522 -37.18 -10.85 -8.10
CA PRO A 522 -36.77 -11.90 -9.03
C PRO A 522 -37.30 -11.70 -10.46
N GLY A 523 -38.25 -10.78 -10.65
CA GLY A 523 -38.76 -10.35 -11.95
C GLY A 523 -37.88 -9.34 -12.70
N SER A 524 -36.82 -8.82 -12.08
CA SER A 524 -35.88 -7.89 -12.73
C SER A 524 -34.49 -8.51 -12.86
N ARG A 525 -33.78 -8.08 -13.91
CA ARG A 525 -32.39 -8.45 -14.20
C ARG A 525 -31.59 -7.18 -14.42
N LEU A 526 -30.45 -7.08 -13.75
CA LEU A 526 -29.50 -5.99 -13.95
C LEU A 526 -28.37 -6.51 -14.83
N LEU A 527 -28.15 -5.86 -15.97
CA LEU A 527 -27.01 -6.11 -16.84
C LEU A 527 -25.95 -5.03 -16.62
N ALA A 528 -24.71 -5.43 -16.34
CA ALA A 528 -23.54 -4.55 -16.37
C ALA A 528 -22.68 -4.89 -17.56
N GLY A 529 -22.34 -3.89 -18.36
CA GLY A 529 -21.26 -3.92 -19.33
C GLY A 529 -20.12 -3.02 -18.87
N TYR A 530 -18.87 -3.43 -19.01
CA TYR A 530 -17.74 -2.51 -18.81
C TYR A 530 -16.53 -2.85 -19.66
N PHE A 531 -15.73 -1.82 -19.91
CA PHE A 531 -14.41 -1.87 -20.54
C PHE A 531 -13.58 -0.66 -20.09
N PHE A 532 -12.34 -0.59 -20.56
CA PHE A 532 -11.40 0.46 -20.19
C PHE A 532 -10.76 1.10 -21.41
N VAL A 533 -10.45 2.39 -21.28
CA VAL A 533 -9.54 3.11 -22.17
C VAL A 533 -8.27 3.42 -21.39
N ALA A 534 -7.15 2.82 -21.74
CA ALA A 534 -5.85 2.98 -21.08
C ALA A 534 -4.81 3.51 -22.07
N ASN A 535 -4.23 4.69 -21.79
CA ASN A 535 -3.29 5.38 -22.70
C ASN A 535 -3.76 5.41 -24.18
N GLY A 536 -5.07 5.64 -24.40
CA GLY A 536 -5.67 5.66 -25.74
C GLY A 536 -5.90 4.29 -26.39
N ARG A 537 -5.84 3.20 -25.62
CA ARG A 537 -6.11 1.84 -26.10
C ARG A 537 -7.26 1.18 -25.33
N LEU A 538 -8.02 0.33 -26.01
CA LEU A 538 -9.11 -0.44 -25.42
C LEU A 538 -8.56 -1.62 -24.61
N ALA A 539 -9.22 -1.92 -23.50
CA ALA A 539 -8.98 -3.10 -22.71
C ALA A 539 -10.29 -3.62 -22.10
N SER A 540 -10.57 -4.90 -22.29
CA SER A 540 -11.77 -5.53 -21.73
C SER A 540 -11.69 -5.81 -20.23
N GLY A 541 -10.54 -5.61 -19.56
CA GLY A 541 -10.41 -5.93 -18.13
C GLY A 541 -9.37 -5.11 -17.38
N SER A 542 -9.50 -5.04 -16.06
CA SER A 542 -8.65 -4.19 -15.20
C SER A 542 -7.16 -4.54 -15.26
N ARG A 543 -6.82 -5.83 -15.38
CA ARG A 543 -5.42 -6.27 -15.53
C ARG A 543 -4.82 -5.82 -16.87
N ALA A 544 -5.58 -5.93 -17.96
CA ALA A 544 -5.16 -5.47 -19.28
C ALA A 544 -5.02 -3.94 -19.31
N ALA A 545 -6.01 -3.22 -18.76
CA ALA A 545 -5.98 -1.77 -18.61
C ALA A 545 -4.74 -1.29 -17.85
N ARG A 546 -4.40 -1.94 -16.72
CA ARG A 546 -3.19 -1.63 -15.95
C ARG A 546 -1.92 -1.91 -16.74
N SER A 547 -1.86 -3.03 -17.46
CA SER A 547 -0.70 -3.37 -18.28
C SER A 547 -0.46 -2.35 -19.41
N LEU A 548 -1.54 -1.80 -19.98
CA LEU A 548 -1.47 -0.77 -21.02
C LEU A 548 -1.13 0.60 -20.44
N ALA A 549 -1.79 1.01 -19.34
CA ALA A 549 -1.54 2.30 -18.69
C ALA A 549 -0.12 2.42 -18.13
N TYR A 550 0.44 1.33 -17.59
CA TYR A 550 1.77 1.30 -16.98
C TYR A 550 2.85 0.75 -17.90
N ASN A 551 2.71 0.95 -19.22
CA ASN A 551 3.78 0.66 -20.16
C ASN A 551 5.02 1.48 -19.79
N LEU A 552 6.16 0.82 -19.56
CA LEU A 552 7.39 1.42 -19.06
C LEU A 552 7.93 2.56 -19.93
N ARG A 553 7.59 2.62 -21.22
CA ARG A 553 8.08 3.66 -22.14
C ARG A 553 7.26 4.96 -22.10
N ASP A 554 6.02 4.90 -21.67
CA ASP A 554 5.13 6.06 -21.71
C ASP A 554 5.44 7.02 -20.55
N GLU A 555 5.36 8.34 -20.76
CA GLU A 555 5.58 9.28 -19.66
C GLU A 555 4.38 9.34 -18.70
N ARG A 556 3.19 9.29 -19.29
CA ARG A 556 1.89 9.40 -18.63
C ARG A 556 1.27 8.02 -18.46
N ALA A 557 0.56 7.83 -17.37
CA ALA A 557 -0.26 6.64 -17.16
C ALA A 557 -1.66 7.08 -16.73
N PHE A 558 -2.63 6.71 -17.54
CA PHE A 558 -4.02 6.88 -17.19
C PHE A 558 -4.86 5.75 -17.75
N PHE A 559 -5.96 5.47 -17.06
CA PHE A 559 -7.03 4.65 -17.59
C PHE A 559 -8.38 5.17 -17.13
N THR A 560 -9.37 5.07 -18.01
CA THR A 560 -10.76 5.41 -17.73
C THR A 560 -11.57 4.15 -17.80
N LYS A 561 -12.34 3.88 -16.74
CA LYS A 561 -13.37 2.85 -16.72
C LYS A 561 -14.62 3.42 -17.37
N ILE A 562 -15.19 2.68 -18.31
CA ILE A 562 -16.49 2.96 -18.92
C ILE A 562 -17.40 1.80 -18.56
N GLN A 563 -18.44 2.08 -17.78
CA GLN A 563 -19.43 1.10 -17.36
C GLN A 563 -20.81 1.55 -17.81
N LEU A 564 -21.57 0.60 -18.36
CA LEU A 564 -22.96 0.78 -18.76
C LEU A 564 -23.80 -0.23 -17.98
N ALA A 565 -24.97 0.20 -17.50
CA ALA A 565 -25.87 -0.65 -16.75
C ALA A 565 -27.32 -0.44 -17.19
N SER A 566 -28.09 -1.52 -17.26
CA SER A 566 -29.53 -1.45 -17.53
C SER A 566 -30.29 -2.45 -16.66
N VAL A 567 -31.47 -2.03 -16.20
CA VAL A 567 -32.41 -2.90 -15.49
C VAL A 567 -33.50 -3.30 -16.47
N VAL A 568 -33.65 -4.61 -16.68
CA VAL A 568 -34.64 -5.19 -17.58
C VAL A 568 -35.64 -5.98 -16.74
N SER A 569 -36.94 -5.69 -16.92
CA SER A 569 -38.03 -6.36 -16.19
C SER A 569 -38.58 -7.60 -16.91
N ASN A 570 -38.01 -7.97 -18.05
CA ASN A 570 -38.43 -9.13 -18.83
C ASN A 570 -37.58 -10.35 -18.50
N THR A 571 -38.15 -11.31 -17.76
CA THR A 571 -37.48 -12.55 -17.33
C THR A 571 -37.74 -13.74 -18.24
N GLU A 572 -38.54 -13.58 -19.29
CA GLU A 572 -38.83 -14.67 -20.25
C GLU A 572 -37.66 -14.96 -21.19
N LEU A 573 -36.78 -13.98 -21.41
CA LEU A 573 -35.59 -14.11 -22.25
C LEU A 573 -34.48 -14.84 -21.50
N SER A 574 -33.75 -15.68 -22.22
CA SER A 574 -32.54 -16.32 -21.71
C SER A 574 -31.46 -15.27 -21.41
N SER A 575 -30.49 -15.62 -20.55
CA SER A 575 -29.39 -14.70 -20.22
C SER A 575 -28.59 -14.28 -21.45
N ASP A 576 -28.40 -15.17 -22.44
CA ASP A 576 -27.68 -14.84 -23.67
C ASP A 576 -28.46 -13.87 -24.56
N GLU A 577 -29.78 -14.03 -24.70
CA GLU A 577 -30.62 -13.10 -25.46
C GLU A 577 -30.66 -11.70 -24.81
N LEU A 578 -30.70 -11.63 -23.48
CA LEU A 578 -30.59 -10.37 -22.75
C LEU A 578 -29.23 -9.70 -22.98
N ILE A 579 -28.14 -10.48 -22.98
CA ILE A 579 -26.79 -9.97 -23.25
C ILE A 579 -26.70 -9.43 -24.68
N GLU A 580 -27.20 -10.16 -25.69
CA GLU A 580 -27.21 -9.72 -27.09
C GLU A 580 -27.97 -8.40 -27.27
N SER A 581 -29.20 -8.32 -26.72
CA SER A 581 -30.01 -7.10 -26.76
C SER A 581 -29.32 -5.92 -26.07
N PHE A 582 -28.67 -6.18 -24.94
CA PHE A 582 -27.93 -5.15 -24.20
C PHE A 582 -26.67 -4.68 -24.92
N VAL A 583 -25.93 -5.58 -25.58
CA VAL A 583 -24.75 -5.23 -26.39
C VAL A 583 -25.17 -4.34 -27.58
N GLY A 584 -26.30 -4.63 -28.23
CA GLY A 584 -26.85 -3.75 -29.27
C GLY A 584 -27.19 -2.35 -28.74
N MET A 585 -27.85 -2.28 -27.58
CA MET A 585 -28.16 -1.00 -26.93
C MET A 585 -26.90 -0.21 -26.53
N ILE A 586 -25.85 -0.90 -26.08
CA ILE A 586 -24.55 -0.30 -25.79
C ILE A 586 -23.94 0.28 -27.07
N ALA A 587 -23.91 -0.49 -28.16
CA ALA A 587 -23.31 -0.05 -29.43
C ALA A 587 -23.96 1.24 -29.94
N ASP A 588 -25.31 1.31 -29.91
CA ASP A 588 -26.08 2.49 -30.32
C ASP A 588 -25.74 3.76 -29.51
N LEU A 589 -25.49 3.63 -28.20
CA LEU A 589 -25.09 4.77 -27.36
C LEU A 589 -23.60 5.09 -27.51
N LEU A 590 -22.74 4.08 -27.66
CA LEU A 590 -21.30 4.27 -27.76
C LEU A 590 -20.87 5.03 -29.01
N ASP A 591 -21.55 4.85 -30.14
CA ASP A 591 -21.22 5.55 -31.39
C ASP A 591 -21.17 7.08 -31.24
N PRO A 592 -22.23 7.76 -30.74
CA PRO A 592 -22.16 9.20 -30.45
C PRO A 592 -21.37 9.53 -29.17
N MET A 593 -21.28 8.62 -28.18
CA MET A 593 -20.67 8.91 -26.88
C MET A 593 -19.14 8.86 -26.90
N MET A 594 -18.54 7.91 -27.60
CA MET A 594 -17.09 7.67 -27.56
C MET A 594 -16.26 8.86 -28.04
N PRO A 595 -16.62 9.56 -29.14
CA PRO A 595 -15.92 10.78 -29.54
C PRO A 595 -15.96 11.87 -28.46
N GLU A 596 -17.12 12.06 -27.81
CA GLU A 596 -17.27 13.01 -26.70
C GLU A 596 -16.44 12.59 -25.49
N VAL A 597 -16.43 11.31 -25.11
CA VAL A 597 -15.60 10.82 -24.00
C VAL A 597 -14.11 11.05 -24.30
N MET A 598 -13.65 10.70 -25.50
CA MET A 598 -12.24 10.86 -25.90
C MET A 598 -11.80 12.32 -25.97
N ARG A 599 -12.73 13.26 -26.19
CA ARG A 599 -12.46 14.71 -26.07
C ARG A 599 -12.08 15.11 -24.64
N LEU A 600 -12.74 14.51 -23.66
CA LEU A 600 -12.52 14.78 -22.23
C LEU A 600 -11.25 14.12 -21.69
N LEU A 601 -10.86 12.98 -22.27
CA LEU A 601 -9.70 12.22 -21.82
C LEU A 601 -8.37 12.87 -22.23
N PRO A 602 -7.27 12.57 -21.50
CA PRO A 602 -5.94 12.99 -21.90
C PRO A 602 -5.56 12.42 -23.27
N VAL A 603 -4.78 13.18 -24.02
CA VAL A 603 -4.24 12.73 -25.31
C VAL A 603 -3.30 11.53 -25.09
N ALA A 604 -3.43 10.52 -25.94
CA ALA A 604 -2.62 9.31 -25.89
C ALA A 604 -1.12 9.63 -26.08
N PRO A 605 -0.21 8.98 -25.34
CA PRO A 605 1.24 9.15 -25.52
C PRO A 605 1.65 8.82 -26.97
N GLY A 606 2.38 9.73 -27.62
CA GLY A 606 2.91 9.51 -28.98
C GLY A 606 1.91 9.72 -30.13
N SER A 607 0.75 10.34 -29.89
CA SER A 607 -0.10 10.83 -30.99
C SER A 607 0.45 12.13 -31.58
N ASP A 608 0.23 12.39 -32.87
CA ASP A 608 0.61 13.65 -33.56
C ASP A 608 -0.01 14.92 -32.94
N SER A 609 -1.01 14.75 -32.07
CA SER A 609 -1.65 15.83 -31.30
C SER A 609 -1.12 16.00 -29.88
N ASP A 610 -0.09 15.24 -29.50
CA ASP A 610 0.59 15.44 -28.23
C ASP A 610 1.40 16.75 -28.31
N PRO A 611 1.06 17.81 -27.55
CA PRO A 611 1.82 19.06 -27.56
C PRO A 611 3.27 18.88 -27.06
N LEU A 612 3.63 17.68 -26.59
CA LEU A 612 4.95 17.25 -26.13
C LEU A 612 5.57 16.14 -27.01
N ALA A 613 4.99 15.81 -28.17
CA ALA A 613 5.69 14.96 -29.14
C ALA A 613 6.96 15.69 -29.61
N PRO A 614 8.14 15.03 -29.57
CA PRO A 614 9.41 15.65 -29.94
C PRO A 614 9.49 16.07 -31.41
#